data_AF-A0A962RCN9-F1
#
_entry.id   AF-A0A962RCN9-F1
#
_cell.length_a   1.000
_cell.length_b   1.000
_cell.length_c   1.000
_cell.angle_alpha   90.00
_cell.angle_beta   90.00
_cell.angle_gamma   90.00
#
_symmetry.space_group_name_H-M   'P 1'
#
loop_
_entity.id
_entity.type
_entity.pdbx_description
1 polymer ?
#
loop_
_entity_poly.entity_id
_entity_poly.type
_entity_poly.pdbx_seq_one_letter_code
_entity_poly.pdbx_strand_id
1 'polypeptide(L)' 'MNTADMTLKSDVRLNEEDVATIANAFKALAMHEALNCEHQEEDPELRNTVDAGLAAVDRLFN' A
#
# COMPACT_ATOMS: atom_id res chain seq x y z
N MET A 1 -5.03 12.19 -17.18
CA MET A 1 -4.24 11.23 -16.38
C MET A 1 -3.49 10.36 -17.35
N ASN A 2 -2.15 10.40 -17.32
CA ASN A 2 -1.35 9.42 -18.05
C ASN A 2 -1.35 8.17 -17.14
N THR A 3 -2.20 7.19 -17.43
CA THR A 3 -2.15 5.91 -16.72
C THR A 3 -0.89 5.20 -17.20
N ALA A 4 0.20 5.34 -16.46
CA ALA A 4 1.36 4.50 -16.67
C ALA A 4 0.92 3.04 -16.53
N ASP A 5 1.25 2.20 -17.51
CA ASP A 5 0.97 0.77 -17.44
C ASP A 5 1.80 0.18 -16.29
N MET A 6 1.14 -0.10 -15.17
CA MET A 6 1.71 -0.80 -14.02
C MET A 6 1.79 -2.28 -14.34
N THR A 7 3.01 -2.77 -14.52
CA THR A 7 3.32 -4.17 -14.82
C THR A 7 4.28 -4.71 -13.77
N LEU A 8 4.29 -6.04 -13.61
CA LEU A 8 5.32 -6.68 -12.79
C LEU A 8 6.70 -6.43 -13.42
N LYS A 9 7.68 -6.08 -12.58
CA LYS A 9 9.08 -5.98 -13.03
C LYS A 9 9.54 -7.31 -13.62
N SER A 10 10.34 -7.26 -14.68
CA SER A 10 10.73 -8.41 -15.51
C SER A 10 11.35 -9.57 -14.72
N ASP A 11 12.05 -9.28 -13.62
CA ASP A 11 12.78 -10.26 -12.84
C ASP A 11 12.09 -10.62 -11.51
N VAL A 12 10.89 -10.08 -11.27
CA VAL A 12 10.16 -10.26 -10.01
C VAL A 12 8.97 -11.19 -10.23
N ARG A 13 8.85 -12.18 -9.34
CA ARG A 13 7.64 -13.01 -9.25
C ARG A 13 6.71 -12.42 -8.22
N LEU A 14 5.43 -12.38 -8.57
CA LEU A 14 4.37 -12.10 -7.61
C LEU A 14 4.47 -13.11 -6.46
N ASN A 15 4.64 -12.61 -5.25
CA ASN A 15 4.75 -13.42 -4.04
C ASN A 15 3.67 -13.02 -3.04
N GLU A 16 3.26 -13.99 -2.22
CA GLU A 16 2.14 -13.82 -1.29
C GLU A 16 2.42 -12.75 -0.23
N GLU A 17 3.66 -12.62 0.24
CA GLU A 17 4.06 -11.69 1.29
C GLU A 17 3.88 -10.22 0.87
N ASP A 18 4.42 -9.85 -0.29
CA ASP A 18 4.28 -8.48 -0.81
C ASP A 18 2.81 -8.18 -1.15
N VAL A 19 2.07 -9.15 -1.71
CA VAL A 19 0.64 -8.97 -2.01
C VAL A 19 -0.18 -8.78 -0.73
N ALA A 20 0.09 -9.56 0.31
CA ALA A 20 -0.56 -9.41 1.61
C ALA A 20 -0.25 -8.05 2.24
N THR A 21 0.99 -7.58 2.11
CA THR A 21 1.43 -6.27 2.61
C THR A 21 0.68 -5.13 1.90
N ILE A 22 0.57 -5.19 0.56
CA ILE A 22 -0.20 -4.23 -0.23
C ILE A 22 -1.68 -4.24 0.18
N ALA A 23 -2.29 -5.43 0.27
CA ALA A 23 -3.68 -5.57 0.67
C ALA A 23 -3.95 -5.01 2.08
N ASN A 24 -3.02 -5.23 3.01
CA ASN A 24 -3.13 -4.71 4.36
C ASN A 24 -3.05 -3.17 4.41
N ALA A 25 -2.16 -2.56 3.61
CA ALA A 25 -2.08 -1.11 3.48
C ALA A 25 -3.38 -0.51 2.95
N PHE A 26 -3.97 -1.09 1.89
CA PHE A 26 -5.26 -0.64 1.37
C PHE A 26 -6.39 -0.79 2.39
N LYS A 27 -6.42 -1.91 3.12
CA LYS A 27 -7.41 -2.14 4.19
C LYS A 27 -7.28 -1.09 5.30
N ALA A 28 -6.06 -0.82 5.75
CA ALA A 28 -5.79 0.15 6.81
C ALA A 28 -6.25 1.56 6.41
N LEU A 29 -5.94 2.00 5.19
CA LEU A 29 -6.41 3.27 4.64
C LEU A 29 -7.94 3.34 4.57
N ALA A 30 -8.58 2.30 4.00
CA ALA A 30 -10.03 2.27 3.87
C ALA A 30 -10.74 2.30 5.24
N MET A 31 -10.18 1.61 6.24
CA MET A 31 -10.71 1.63 7.60
C MET A 31 -10.50 2.99 8.26
N HIS A 32 -9.35 3.63 8.08
CA HIS A 32 -9.08 4.96 8.61
C HIS A 32 -10.04 6.02 8.05
N GLU A 33 -10.25 6.02 6.73
CA GLU A 33 -11.22 6.89 6.05
C GLU A 33 -12.65 6.61 6.53
N ALA A 34 -13.05 5.34 6.62
CA ALA A 34 -14.41 4.96 7.03
C ALA A 34 -14.73 5.31 8.49
N LEU A 35 -13.70 5.38 9.35
CA LEU A 35 -13.86 5.71 10.77
C LEU A 35 -13.93 7.22 11.03
N ASN A 36 -13.89 8.07 9.99
CA ASN A 36 -13.95 9.54 10.11
C ASN A 36 -13.03 10.02 11.25
N CYS A 37 -11.76 9.60 11.23
CA CYS A 37 -10.74 10.11 12.14
C CYS A 37 -10.46 11.59 11.84
N GLU A 38 -11.42 12.46 12.12
CA GLU A 38 -11.41 13.92 11.88
C GLU A 38 -10.42 14.66 12.79
N HIS A 39 -9.78 13.94 13.72
CA HIS A 39 -8.75 14.46 14.59
C HIS A 39 -7.41 14.04 13.98
N GLN A 40 -6.73 15.03 13.38
CA GLN A 40 -5.48 14.95 12.61
C GLN A 40 -4.26 14.52 13.45
N GLU A 41 -4.41 13.59 14.38
CA GLU A 41 -3.25 12.94 14.97
C GLU A 41 -2.74 11.93 13.95
N GLU A 42 -1.50 12.16 13.47
CA GLU A 42 -0.80 11.18 12.65
C GLU A 42 -0.76 9.86 13.43
N ASP A 43 -1.49 8.85 12.95
CA ASP A 43 -1.40 7.48 13.46
C ASP A 43 -0.09 6.87 12.94
N PRO A 44 0.94 6.69 13.79
CA PRO A 44 2.23 6.19 13.35
C PRO A 44 2.14 4.74 12.87
N GLU A 45 1.19 3.94 13.38
CA GLU A 45 1.00 2.56 12.97
C GLU A 45 0.37 2.48 11.57
N LEU A 46 -0.62 3.35 11.31
CA LEU A 46 -1.19 3.50 9.96
C LEU A 46 -0.12 3.93 8.97
N ARG A 47 0.68 4.95 9.31
CA ARG A 47 1.76 5.43 8.45
C ARG A 47 2.77 4.34 8.12
N ASN A 48 3.24 3.61 9.13
CA ASN A 48 4.17 2.48 8.94
C ASN A 48 3.57 1.39 8.05
N THR A 49 2.27 1.10 8.21
CA THR A 49 1.56 0.09 7.41
C THR A 49 1.45 0.51 5.94
N VAL A 50 1.14 1.79 5.69
CA VAL A 50 1.05 2.35 4.33
C VAL A 50 2.42 2.40 3.67
N ASP A 51 3.45 2.86 4.38
CA ASP A 51 4.82 2.92 3.86
C ASP A 51 5.34 1.53 3.49
N ALA A 52 5.03 0.51 4.29
CA ALA A 52 5.37 -0.88 3.96
C ALA A 52 4.64 -1.37 2.69
N GLY A 53 3.37 -1.00 2.51
CA GLY A 53 2.59 -1.26 1.30
C GLY A 53 3.19 -0.60 0.06
N LEU A 54 3.55 0.68 0.15
CA LEU A 54 4.20 1.41 -0.94
C LEU A 54 5.55 0.79 -1.29
N ALA A 55 6.36 0.43 -0.30
CA ALA A 55 7.62 -0.27 -0.54
C ALA A 55 7.42 -1.63 -1.23
N ALA A 56 6.33 -2.36 -0.93
CA ALA A 56 5.99 -3.60 -1.62
C ALA A 56 5.54 -3.35 -3.08
N VAL A 57 4.77 -2.28 -3.33
CA VAL A 57 4.45 -1.84 -4.71
C VAL A 57 5.74 -1.54 -5.47
N ASP A 58 6.64 -0.76 -4.87
CA ASP A 58 7.92 -0.38 -5.48
C ASP A 58 8.84 -1.59 -5.72
N ARG A 59 8.72 -2.68 -4.94
CA ARG A 59 9.44 -3.93 -5.21
C ARG A 59 8.84 -4.68 -6.41
N LEU A 60 7.51 -4.76 -6.49
CA LEU A 60 6.81 -5.60 -7.46
C LEU A 60 6.58 -4.93 -8.82
N PHE A 61 6.22 -3.65 -8.84
CA PHE A 61 5.66 -2.95 -10.01
C PHE A 61 6.56 -1.79 -10.49
N ASN A 62 6.44 -1.42 -11.77
CA ASN A 62 7.19 -0.36 -12.43
C ASN A 62 6.42 0.96 -12.55
#